data_AF-A0A653EZC2-F1
#
_entry.id   AF-A0A653EZC2-F1
#
_cell.length_a   1.000
_cell.length_b   1.000
_cell.length_c   1.000
_cell.angle_alpha   90.00
_cell.angle_beta   90.00
_cell.angle_gamma   90.00
#
_symmetry.space_group_name_H-M   'P 1'
#
loop_
_entity.id
_entity.type
_entity.pdbx_description
1 polymer ?
#
loop_
_entity_poly.entity_id
_entity_poly.type
_entity_poly.pdbx_seq_one_letter_code
_entity_poly.pdbx_strand_id
1 'polypeptide(L)'
;MRKEKVLLLGASGSMGFAAFQELWSRKNDNGERKYDIVLLLRPSKKNKKIFRKYLKSSGIISCKDRRIREDLRNSFKIVWGDATIYDDVVQAIRGVDWVLCTMAIIPPEADRHPAQAKAVNTTAIENIVRAIEAEPNGAENIRLVYTGTVAATGDRLPPIQRGRVGDPLKPSIFDFYATTKVRGEWAVLESNIKRWVSLRQTFIMIPDILRTEDPIMFHQPINSYMENNTMRDAGRGLVNCLDVPDDSDFWRRVYNMAGGPSCRVVFLDFMKIAYELLGMDYKNIMERKWFALRNFHMQFFDDSALLNEYIHNWGDSMDDYWDMVKSALPRSLKVVATLNKISPTFRKFAEKTARKRLDALARHPDGTLGWYEAHNEMRMSAFYGSYERFESIPDWDEDMPEMRHDAPFEQLNHGYDETKTELELNDLQDAAAFRGGECMSLSWSGDLYETLGWRCAFDHAFAAKPYTIIKAGHWCPQCLPPPWNYDEIATKNPFFAQVWYPNHDSSESYYYPEDCYKDVVS
;
A
#
# COMPACT_ATOMS: atom_id res chain seq x y z
N MET A 1 -37.01 1.58 -5.44
CA MET A 1 -35.88 2.50 -5.20
C MET A 1 -34.94 2.45 -6.38
N ARG A 2 -34.28 3.57 -6.73
CA ARG A 2 -33.19 3.58 -7.73
C ARG A 2 -32.04 2.73 -7.21
N LYS A 3 -31.39 1.93 -8.06
CA LYS A 3 -30.14 1.27 -7.69
C LYS A 3 -29.06 2.34 -7.52
N GLU A 4 -28.25 2.19 -6.48
CA GLU A 4 -27.09 3.05 -6.31
C GLU A 4 -26.05 2.72 -7.38
N LYS A 5 -25.35 3.77 -7.84
CA LYS A 5 -24.36 3.67 -8.90
C LYS A 5 -22.95 3.76 -8.34
N VAL A 6 -22.16 2.73 -8.60
CA VAL A 6 -20.82 2.54 -8.02
C VAL A 6 -19.78 2.63 -9.12
N LEU A 7 -18.91 3.64 -9.03
CA LEU A 7 -17.71 3.73 -9.84
C LEU A 7 -16.58 2.94 -9.18
N LEU A 8 -16.06 1.93 -9.86
CA LEU A 8 -14.84 1.22 -9.44
C LEU A 8 -13.67 1.56 -10.37
N LEU A 9 -12.70 2.26 -9.80
CA LEU A 9 -11.43 2.60 -10.44
C LEU A 9 -10.39 1.54 -10.06
N GLY A 10 -9.65 1.05 -11.06
CA GLY A 10 -8.64 0.00 -10.86
C GLY A 10 -9.16 -1.44 -10.97
N ALA A 11 -10.37 -1.65 -11.49
CA ALA A 11 -11.04 -2.96 -11.57
C ALA A 11 -10.28 -4.07 -12.31
N SER A 12 -9.22 -3.75 -13.07
CA SER A 12 -8.36 -4.73 -13.75
C SER A 12 -7.14 -5.20 -12.93
N GLY A 13 -6.90 -4.60 -11.76
CA GLY A 13 -5.85 -5.01 -10.82
C GLY A 13 -6.25 -6.25 -10.00
N SER A 14 -5.34 -6.78 -9.18
CA SER A 14 -5.61 -8.00 -8.38
C SER A 14 -6.76 -7.79 -7.39
N MET A 15 -6.64 -6.80 -6.49
CA MET A 15 -7.70 -6.41 -5.55
C MET A 15 -8.92 -5.85 -6.27
N GLY A 16 -8.72 -4.93 -7.22
CA GLY A 16 -9.81 -4.30 -7.96
C GLY A 16 -10.66 -5.31 -8.74
N PHE A 17 -10.08 -6.38 -9.26
CA PHE A 17 -10.88 -7.43 -9.93
C PHE A 17 -11.66 -8.28 -8.93
N ALA A 18 -11.09 -8.60 -7.76
CA ALA A 18 -11.82 -9.27 -6.69
C ALA A 18 -13.01 -8.41 -6.20
N ALA A 19 -12.79 -7.10 -5.99
CA ALA A 19 -13.85 -6.16 -5.65
C ALA A 19 -14.92 -6.05 -6.76
N PHE A 20 -14.51 -6.05 -8.03
CA PHE A 20 -15.46 -6.08 -9.15
C PHE A 20 -16.30 -7.37 -9.13
N GLN A 21 -15.70 -8.53 -8.87
CA GLN A 21 -16.43 -9.80 -8.80
C GLN A 21 -17.44 -9.80 -7.65
N GLU A 22 -17.08 -9.21 -6.51
CA GLU A 22 -17.95 -9.04 -5.35
C GLU A 22 -19.11 -8.07 -5.65
N LEU A 23 -18.84 -6.89 -6.23
CA LEU A 23 -19.89 -5.97 -6.70
C LEU A 23 -20.84 -6.65 -7.70
N TRP A 24 -20.28 -7.44 -8.62
CA TRP A 24 -21.04 -8.11 -9.66
C TRP A 24 -21.95 -9.21 -9.12
N SER A 25 -21.56 -9.88 -8.03
CA SER A 25 -22.29 -11.01 -7.44
C SER A 25 -23.43 -10.57 -6.52
N ARG A 26 -23.33 -9.37 -5.91
CA ARG A 26 -24.35 -8.85 -4.98
C ARG A 26 -25.71 -8.67 -5.64
N LYS A 27 -26.72 -9.28 -5.02
CA LYS A 27 -28.11 -9.24 -5.44
C LYS A 27 -29.00 -8.58 -4.40
N ASN A 28 -30.09 -7.97 -4.86
CA ASN A 28 -31.20 -7.57 -4.00
C ASN A 28 -32.14 -8.75 -3.73
N ASP A 29 -33.18 -8.52 -2.91
CA ASP A 29 -34.16 -9.54 -2.52
C ASP A 29 -34.91 -10.16 -3.71
N ASN A 30 -34.99 -9.44 -4.83
CA ASN A 30 -35.60 -9.92 -6.07
C ASN A 30 -34.64 -10.74 -6.95
N GLY A 31 -33.42 -11.02 -6.48
CA GLY A 31 -32.41 -11.78 -7.20
C GLY A 31 -31.71 -11.02 -8.34
N GLU A 32 -31.97 -9.72 -8.48
CA GLU A 32 -31.31 -8.86 -9.45
C GLU A 32 -30.03 -8.24 -8.89
N ARG A 33 -29.09 -7.82 -9.74
CA ARG A 33 -27.88 -7.11 -9.27
C ARG A 33 -28.25 -5.90 -8.42
N LYS A 34 -27.63 -5.78 -7.23
CA LYS A 34 -27.90 -4.73 -6.23
C LYS A 34 -27.51 -3.34 -6.73
N TYR A 35 -26.36 -3.23 -7.41
CA TYR A 35 -25.77 -1.96 -7.83
C TYR A 35 -25.70 -1.81 -9.36
N ASP A 36 -25.77 -0.56 -9.81
CA ASP A 36 -25.33 -0.17 -11.15
C ASP A 36 -23.82 0.08 -11.11
N ILE A 37 -23.06 -0.50 -12.04
CA ILE A 37 -21.58 -0.50 -11.97
C ILE A 37 -21.01 0.35 -13.10
N VAL A 38 -20.13 1.29 -12.75
CA VAL A 38 -19.32 2.06 -13.69
C VAL A 38 -17.85 1.68 -13.51
N LEU A 39 -17.14 1.47 -14.61
CA LEU A 39 -15.69 1.24 -14.62
C LEU A 39 -15.01 2.31 -15.47
N LEU A 40 -13.86 2.82 -15.01
CA LEU A 40 -12.91 3.54 -15.86
C LEU A 40 -11.70 2.65 -16.11
N LEU A 41 -11.45 2.29 -17.37
CA LEU A 41 -10.43 1.31 -17.75
C LEU A 41 -9.60 1.80 -18.94
N ARG A 42 -8.27 1.65 -18.86
CA ARG A 42 -7.42 1.86 -20.03
C ARG A 42 -7.83 0.90 -21.17
N PRO A 43 -7.84 1.34 -22.44
CA PRO A 43 -8.33 0.56 -23.60
C PRO A 43 -7.37 -0.56 -24.07
N SER A 44 -6.64 -1.19 -23.15
CA SER A 44 -5.66 -2.24 -23.44
C SER A 44 -6.31 -3.55 -23.93
N LYS A 45 -5.56 -4.35 -24.70
CA LYS A 45 -6.00 -5.68 -25.15
C LYS A 45 -6.36 -6.59 -23.95
N LYS A 46 -5.57 -6.52 -22.87
CA LYS A 46 -5.80 -7.26 -21.62
C LYS A 46 -7.13 -6.89 -20.99
N ASN A 47 -7.40 -5.60 -20.76
CA ASN A 47 -8.63 -5.15 -20.12
C ASN A 47 -9.86 -5.50 -20.96
N LYS A 48 -9.79 -5.26 -22.28
CA LYS A 48 -10.85 -5.66 -23.22
C LYS A 48 -11.11 -7.16 -23.19
N LYS A 49 -10.09 -8.00 -23.00
CA LYS A 49 -10.26 -9.46 -22.88
C LYS A 49 -10.94 -9.84 -21.56
N ILE A 50 -10.50 -9.27 -20.43
CA ILE A 50 -11.06 -9.54 -19.08
C ILE A 50 -12.56 -9.20 -19.05
N PHE A 51 -12.92 -8.01 -19.53
CA PHE A 51 -14.29 -7.49 -19.39
C PHE A 51 -15.26 -7.90 -20.51
N ARG A 52 -14.77 -8.57 -21.57
CA ARG A 52 -15.61 -9.01 -22.70
C ARG A 52 -16.81 -9.85 -22.27
N LYS A 53 -16.62 -10.76 -21.32
CA LYS A 53 -17.70 -11.66 -20.87
C LYS A 53 -18.83 -10.90 -20.16
N TYR A 54 -18.48 -9.86 -19.39
CA TYR A 54 -19.43 -9.03 -18.64
C TYR A 54 -20.22 -8.08 -19.54
N LEU A 55 -19.57 -7.51 -20.56
CA LEU A 55 -20.25 -6.73 -21.60
C LEU A 55 -21.28 -7.60 -22.35
N LYS A 56 -20.87 -8.81 -22.77
CA LYS A 56 -21.77 -9.76 -23.44
C LYS A 56 -22.96 -10.16 -22.56
N SER A 57 -22.72 -10.50 -21.29
CA SER A 57 -23.80 -10.88 -20.38
C SER A 57 -24.75 -9.72 -20.04
N SER A 58 -24.34 -8.47 -20.28
CA SER A 58 -25.19 -7.28 -20.12
C SER A 58 -25.89 -6.86 -21.42
N GLY A 59 -25.81 -7.67 -22.49
CA GLY A 59 -26.44 -7.35 -23.78
C GLY A 59 -25.69 -6.31 -24.62
N ILE A 60 -24.49 -5.87 -24.21
CA ILE A 60 -23.65 -4.93 -24.97
C ILE A 60 -22.80 -5.72 -25.97
N ILE A 61 -23.27 -5.82 -27.22
CA ILE A 61 -22.58 -6.60 -28.28
C ILE A 61 -21.75 -5.70 -29.21
N SER A 62 -22.27 -4.53 -29.60
CA SER A 62 -21.58 -3.55 -30.43
C SER A 62 -22.14 -2.13 -30.22
N CYS A 63 -21.30 -1.10 -30.35
CA CYS A 63 -21.70 0.32 -30.22
C CYS A 63 -20.83 1.19 -31.15
N LYS A 64 -21.40 2.30 -31.64
CA LYS A 64 -20.77 3.28 -32.52
C LYS A 64 -19.65 4.07 -31.83
N ASP A 65 -19.85 4.49 -30.58
CA ASP A 65 -18.79 5.04 -29.74
C ASP A 65 -17.95 3.89 -29.15
N ARG A 66 -16.64 3.95 -29.36
CA ARG A 66 -15.69 2.95 -28.83
C ARG A 66 -15.17 3.31 -27.43
N ARG A 67 -15.36 4.56 -27.00
CA ARG A 67 -14.84 5.11 -25.75
C ARG A 67 -15.79 4.88 -24.58
N ILE A 68 -17.12 4.87 -24.80
CA ILE A 68 -18.11 4.54 -23.76
C ILE A 68 -18.90 3.30 -24.18
N ARG A 69 -19.01 2.33 -23.27
CA ARG A 69 -19.86 1.13 -23.43
C ARG A 69 -20.84 1.09 -22.27
N GLU A 70 -22.12 1.21 -22.56
CA GLU A 70 -23.19 1.21 -21.56
C GLU A 70 -24.32 0.30 -22.07
N ASP A 71 -24.95 -0.45 -21.16
CA ASP A 71 -26.10 -1.29 -21.49
C ASP A 71 -27.38 -0.47 -21.55
N LEU A 72 -28.41 -1.00 -22.21
CA LEU A 72 -29.69 -0.30 -22.41
C LEU A 72 -30.42 0.01 -21.10
N ARG A 73 -30.06 -0.66 -20.01
CA ARG A 73 -30.65 -0.46 -18.67
C ARG A 73 -29.80 0.48 -17.80
N ASN A 74 -28.70 1.04 -18.32
CA ASN A 74 -27.71 1.86 -17.60
C ASN A 74 -27.20 1.20 -16.31
N SER A 75 -27.20 -0.13 -16.29
CA SER A 75 -26.86 -0.96 -15.15
C SER A 75 -25.39 -1.35 -15.14
N PHE A 76 -24.72 -1.32 -16.30
CA PHE A 76 -23.28 -1.54 -16.42
C PHE A 76 -22.66 -0.63 -17.48
N LYS A 77 -21.71 0.20 -17.06
CA LYS A 77 -20.98 1.17 -17.89
C LYS A 77 -19.47 0.95 -17.80
N ILE A 78 -18.78 0.99 -18.94
CA ILE A 78 -17.33 1.10 -19.02
C ILE A 78 -16.98 2.36 -19.81
N VAL A 79 -16.24 3.25 -19.16
CA VAL A 79 -15.50 4.34 -19.78
C VAL A 79 -14.11 3.82 -20.11
N TRP A 80 -13.78 3.73 -21.40
CA TRP A 80 -12.45 3.39 -21.89
C TRP A 80 -11.59 4.65 -21.94
N GLY A 81 -10.87 4.94 -20.87
CA GLY A 81 -10.12 6.18 -20.69
C GLY A 81 -8.97 6.03 -19.71
N ASP A 82 -8.40 7.16 -19.30
CA ASP A 82 -7.28 7.24 -18.38
C ASP A 82 -7.59 8.23 -17.25
N ALA A 83 -7.42 7.82 -15.99
CA ALA A 83 -7.74 8.65 -14.84
C ALA A 83 -6.80 9.87 -14.67
N THR A 84 -5.65 9.85 -15.35
CA THR A 84 -4.76 11.02 -15.46
C THR A 84 -5.36 12.13 -16.32
N ILE A 85 -6.40 11.82 -17.12
CA ILE A 85 -7.12 12.76 -17.96
C ILE A 85 -8.43 13.15 -17.26
N TYR A 86 -8.56 14.42 -16.88
CA TYR A 86 -9.70 14.90 -16.10
C TYR A 86 -11.05 14.63 -16.75
N ASP A 87 -11.18 14.84 -18.07
CA ASP A 87 -12.45 14.63 -18.77
C ASP A 87 -12.91 13.17 -18.72
N ASP A 88 -12.00 12.21 -18.76
CA ASP A 88 -12.34 10.79 -18.62
C ASP A 88 -12.87 10.48 -17.21
N VAL A 89 -12.32 11.14 -16.19
CA VAL A 89 -12.78 11.04 -14.79
C VAL A 89 -14.18 11.66 -14.64
N VAL A 90 -14.41 12.86 -15.20
CA VAL A 90 -15.73 13.52 -15.20
C VAL A 90 -16.79 12.63 -15.85
N GLN A 91 -16.46 12.00 -16.99
CA GLN A 91 -17.38 11.07 -17.65
C GLN A 91 -17.70 9.83 -16.82
N ALA A 92 -16.75 9.36 -16.01
CA ALA A 92 -16.93 8.22 -15.13
C ALA A 92 -17.75 8.57 -13.86
N ILE A 93 -17.56 9.76 -13.31
CA ILE A 93 -18.17 10.20 -12.04
C ILE A 93 -19.61 10.71 -12.19
N ARG A 94 -20.01 11.16 -13.39
CA ARG A 94 -21.34 11.72 -13.61
C ARG A 94 -22.48 10.83 -13.06
N GLY A 95 -23.22 11.36 -12.09
CA GLY A 95 -24.37 10.72 -11.46
C GLY A 95 -24.08 9.42 -10.70
N VAL A 96 -22.85 9.22 -10.21
CA VAL A 96 -22.50 8.12 -9.31
C VAL A 96 -22.81 8.48 -7.86
N ASP A 97 -23.07 7.48 -7.02
CA ASP A 97 -23.29 7.64 -5.58
C ASP A 97 -22.04 7.24 -4.78
N TRP A 98 -21.21 6.37 -5.36
CA TRP A 98 -20.02 5.80 -4.73
C TRP A 98 -18.84 5.82 -5.71
N VAL A 99 -17.66 6.14 -5.19
CA VAL A 99 -16.37 6.02 -5.88
C VAL A 99 -15.46 5.13 -5.04
N LEU A 100 -15.11 3.95 -5.56
CA LEU A 100 -14.13 3.04 -4.99
C LEU A 100 -12.84 3.14 -5.81
N CYS A 101 -11.74 3.52 -5.18
CA CYS A 101 -10.47 3.77 -5.85
C CYS A 101 -9.36 2.83 -5.39
N THR A 102 -9.11 1.78 -6.20
CA THR A 102 -8.00 0.81 -6.01
C THR A 102 -6.83 1.03 -6.96
N MET A 103 -6.82 2.16 -7.68
CA MET A 103 -5.79 2.43 -8.68
C MET A 103 -4.44 2.71 -8.01
N ALA A 104 -3.40 2.08 -8.55
CA ALA A 104 -2.03 2.44 -8.30
C ALA A 104 -1.12 1.94 -9.43
N ILE A 105 0.00 2.64 -9.65
CA ILE A 105 1.24 2.02 -10.10
C ILE A 105 2.01 1.63 -8.84
N ILE A 106 2.42 0.37 -8.75
CA ILE A 106 3.09 -0.21 -7.58
C ILE A 106 4.54 -0.58 -7.92
N PRO A 107 5.40 -0.81 -6.91
CA PRO A 107 6.75 -1.31 -7.13
C PRO A 107 6.76 -2.65 -7.87
N PRO A 108 7.83 -2.93 -8.63
CA PRO A 108 9.01 -2.07 -8.84
C PRO A 108 8.79 -0.99 -9.93
N GLU A 109 7.69 -1.07 -10.69
CA GLU A 109 7.40 -0.14 -11.79
C GLU A 109 7.31 1.32 -11.31
N ALA A 110 6.75 1.54 -10.14
CA ALA A 110 6.63 2.88 -9.56
C ALA A 110 7.99 3.54 -9.29
N ASP A 111 8.95 2.75 -8.80
CA ASP A 111 10.28 3.26 -8.42
C ASP A 111 11.20 3.38 -9.64
N ARG A 112 11.01 2.54 -10.66
CA ARG A 112 11.68 2.66 -11.96
C ARG A 112 11.10 3.81 -12.81
N HIS A 113 9.83 4.15 -12.63
CA HIS A 113 9.16 5.22 -13.38
C HIS A 113 8.36 6.19 -12.48
N PRO A 114 9.04 6.98 -11.60
CA PRO A 114 8.38 7.84 -10.63
C PRO A 114 7.42 8.88 -11.23
N ALA A 115 7.71 9.39 -12.42
CA ALA A 115 6.82 10.33 -13.12
C ALA A 115 5.46 9.69 -13.47
N GLN A 116 5.47 8.41 -13.87
CA GLN A 116 4.24 7.67 -14.15
C GLN A 116 3.52 7.33 -12.84
N ALA A 117 4.25 6.96 -11.79
CA ALA A 117 3.69 6.76 -10.46
C ALA A 117 2.98 8.02 -9.96
N LYS A 118 3.62 9.19 -10.04
CA LYS A 118 3.02 10.49 -9.69
C LYS A 118 1.75 10.78 -10.49
N ALA A 119 1.78 10.58 -11.81
CA ALA A 119 0.61 10.81 -12.65
C ALA A 119 -0.61 9.99 -12.18
N VAL A 120 -0.42 8.71 -11.87
CA VAL A 120 -1.52 7.80 -11.49
C VAL A 120 -1.87 7.87 -10.00
N ASN A 121 -0.88 7.83 -9.11
CA ASN A 121 -1.08 7.71 -7.66
C ASN A 121 -1.42 9.06 -7.02
N THR A 122 -1.04 10.17 -7.65
CA THR A 122 -1.30 11.54 -7.18
C THR A 122 -2.26 12.28 -8.10
N THR A 123 -1.86 12.60 -9.33
CA THR A 123 -2.64 13.50 -10.20
C THR A 123 -4.01 12.94 -10.56
N ALA A 124 -4.13 11.62 -10.78
CA ALA A 124 -5.43 11.02 -11.00
C ALA A 124 -6.35 11.10 -9.77
N ILE A 125 -5.80 11.07 -8.55
CA ILE A 125 -6.56 11.21 -7.31
C ILE A 125 -7.04 12.64 -7.12
N GLU A 126 -6.18 13.62 -7.42
CA GLU A 126 -6.55 15.04 -7.47
C GLU A 126 -7.67 15.27 -8.50
N ASN A 127 -7.60 14.64 -9.68
CA ASN A 127 -8.67 14.69 -10.68
C ASN A 127 -9.99 14.09 -10.17
N ILE A 128 -9.94 12.96 -9.44
CA ILE A 128 -11.12 12.31 -8.86
C ILE A 128 -11.77 13.23 -7.84
N VAL A 129 -11.00 13.74 -6.87
CA VAL A 129 -11.50 14.67 -5.85
C VAL A 129 -12.15 15.89 -6.52
N ARG A 130 -11.43 16.53 -7.46
CA ARG A 130 -11.95 17.70 -8.18
C ARG A 130 -13.24 17.40 -8.93
N ALA A 131 -13.34 16.23 -9.57
CA ALA A 131 -14.53 15.85 -10.33
C ALA A 131 -15.71 15.47 -9.42
N ILE A 132 -15.47 14.93 -8.21
CA ILE A 132 -16.53 14.74 -7.20
C ILE A 132 -17.05 16.10 -6.73
N GLU A 133 -16.17 17.03 -6.37
CA GLU A 133 -16.56 18.36 -5.89
C GLU A 133 -17.26 19.21 -6.96
N ALA A 134 -16.92 19.00 -8.24
CA ALA A 134 -17.56 19.68 -9.36
C ALA A 134 -18.94 19.11 -9.74
N GLU A 135 -19.28 17.90 -9.29
CA GLU A 135 -20.61 17.32 -9.56
C GLU A 135 -21.67 17.99 -8.67
N PRO A 136 -22.91 18.22 -9.13
CA PRO A 136 -23.94 18.87 -8.32
C PRO A 136 -24.19 18.14 -6.98
N ASN A 137 -23.92 18.86 -5.88
CA ASN A 137 -23.95 18.32 -4.52
C ASN A 137 -23.03 17.11 -4.30
N GLY A 138 -22.00 16.93 -5.13
CA GLY A 138 -21.13 15.76 -5.11
C GLY A 138 -20.31 15.65 -3.83
N ALA A 139 -19.80 16.77 -3.32
CA ALA A 139 -19.08 16.80 -2.03
C ALA A 139 -19.96 16.33 -0.85
N GLU A 140 -21.26 16.59 -0.88
CA GLU A 140 -22.20 16.19 0.18
C GLU A 140 -22.68 14.74 0.01
N ASN A 141 -22.90 14.31 -1.23
CA ASN A 141 -23.65 13.09 -1.52
C ASN A 141 -22.81 11.91 -2.00
N ILE A 142 -21.66 12.13 -2.63
CA ILE A 142 -20.83 11.06 -3.18
C ILE A 142 -19.88 10.56 -2.07
N ARG A 143 -19.83 9.23 -1.89
CA ARG A 143 -18.90 8.59 -0.96
C ARG A 143 -17.64 8.16 -1.69
N LEU A 144 -16.48 8.50 -1.13
CA LEU A 144 -15.17 8.16 -1.67
C LEU A 144 -14.45 7.15 -0.78
N VAL A 145 -14.27 5.92 -1.27
CA VAL A 145 -13.43 4.90 -0.62
C VAL A 145 -12.11 4.86 -1.36
N TYR A 146 -11.07 5.43 -0.75
CA TYR A 146 -9.72 5.46 -1.30
C TYR A 146 -8.86 4.34 -0.70
N THR A 147 -8.17 3.58 -1.54
CA THR A 147 -7.16 2.63 -1.08
C THR A 147 -5.81 3.34 -0.96
N GLY A 148 -5.41 3.67 0.28
CA GLY A 148 -4.06 4.11 0.65
C GLY A 148 -3.05 2.95 0.64
N THR A 149 -1.94 3.11 1.35
CA THR A 149 -0.92 2.05 1.45
C THR A 149 -0.19 2.11 2.78
N VAL A 150 0.19 0.93 3.29
CA VAL A 150 1.08 0.83 4.47
C VAL A 150 2.52 1.18 4.11
N ALA A 151 2.89 1.22 2.82
CA ALA A 151 4.20 1.69 2.38
C ALA A 151 4.51 3.12 2.86
N ALA A 152 3.46 3.91 3.14
CA ALA A 152 3.56 5.24 3.72
C ALA A 152 4.30 5.28 5.07
N THR A 153 4.24 4.22 5.88
CA THR A 153 4.93 4.16 7.17
C THR A 153 6.40 3.77 7.00
N GLY A 154 6.76 3.10 5.91
CA GLY A 154 8.10 2.57 5.69
C GLY A 154 8.48 1.50 6.70
N ASP A 155 9.78 1.38 6.90
CA ASP A 155 10.41 0.36 7.74
C ASP A 155 10.01 0.43 9.23
N ARG A 156 9.76 -0.76 9.81
CA ARG A 156 9.26 -1.00 11.18
C ARG A 156 9.81 -2.34 11.70
N LEU A 157 11.14 -2.39 11.86
CA LEU A 157 11.79 -3.51 12.54
C LEU A 157 11.66 -3.37 14.07
N PRO A 158 11.89 -4.44 14.85
CA PRO A 158 11.93 -4.33 16.30
C PRO A 158 12.88 -3.25 16.80
N PRO A 159 12.52 -2.49 17.86
CA PRO A 159 11.35 -2.70 18.73
C PRO A 159 10.08 -1.95 18.29
N ILE A 160 9.98 -1.45 17.06
CA ILE A 160 8.84 -0.66 16.57
C ILE A 160 7.98 -1.41 15.54
N GLN A 161 7.95 -2.73 15.62
CA GLN A 161 7.31 -3.63 14.64
C GLN A 161 5.77 -3.61 14.61
N ARG A 162 5.16 -2.87 15.54
CA ARG A 162 3.70 -2.66 15.62
C ARG A 162 3.39 -1.20 15.37
N GLY A 163 2.50 -0.93 14.41
CA GLY A 163 2.10 0.42 14.05
C GLY A 163 0.59 0.62 14.10
N ARG A 164 0.19 1.90 14.09
CA ARG A 164 -1.19 2.37 14.11
C ARG A 164 -1.34 3.66 13.29
N VAL A 165 -2.56 3.97 12.90
CA VAL A 165 -2.89 5.25 12.26
C VAL A 165 -2.50 6.39 13.19
N GLY A 166 -1.85 7.41 12.63
CA GLY A 166 -1.28 8.53 13.38
C GLY A 166 0.24 8.43 13.56
N ASP A 167 0.82 7.24 13.42
CA ASP A 167 2.27 7.06 13.46
C ASP A 167 2.98 7.81 12.32
N PRO A 168 4.28 8.14 12.47
CA PRO A 168 5.00 8.92 11.48
C PRO A 168 5.00 8.26 10.09
N LEU A 169 4.57 9.03 9.09
CA LEU A 169 4.74 8.64 7.70
C LEU A 169 6.20 8.84 7.30
N LYS A 170 6.88 7.72 7.02
CA LYS A 170 8.28 7.65 6.64
C LYS A 170 8.43 6.68 5.46
N PRO A 171 8.00 7.05 4.24
CA PRO A 171 8.33 6.29 3.04
C PRO A 171 9.81 5.88 3.05
N SER A 172 10.13 4.62 2.76
CA SER A 172 11.51 4.17 2.67
C SER A 172 12.30 4.98 1.63
N ILE A 173 13.60 5.15 1.84
CA ILE A 173 14.48 5.73 0.83
C ILE A 173 14.41 4.85 -0.42
N PHE A 174 14.25 5.47 -1.60
CA PHE A 174 13.95 4.84 -2.90
C PHE A 174 12.51 4.33 -3.11
N ASP A 175 11.59 4.53 -2.17
CA ASP A 175 10.16 4.15 -2.32
C ASP A 175 9.33 5.33 -2.89
N PHE A 176 9.42 5.53 -4.20
CA PHE A 176 8.66 6.57 -4.91
C PHE A 176 7.17 6.21 -4.97
N TYR A 177 6.83 4.92 -4.90
CA TYR A 177 5.46 4.49 -4.72
C TYR A 177 4.83 5.08 -3.46
N ALA A 178 5.45 4.90 -2.30
CA ALA A 178 4.94 5.37 -1.02
C ALA A 178 4.77 6.89 -1.02
N THR A 179 5.77 7.66 -1.47
CA THR A 179 5.67 9.13 -1.53
C THR A 179 4.50 9.61 -2.39
N THR A 180 4.31 9.02 -3.57
CA THR A 180 3.20 9.38 -4.47
C THR A 180 1.83 8.97 -3.92
N LYS A 181 1.75 7.85 -3.18
CA LYS A 181 0.53 7.41 -2.49
C LYS A 181 0.18 8.26 -1.27
N VAL A 182 1.17 8.68 -0.49
CA VAL A 182 0.97 9.65 0.61
C VAL A 182 0.43 10.96 0.05
N ARG A 183 0.97 11.44 -1.08
CA ARG A 183 0.45 12.65 -1.72
C ARG A 183 -0.98 12.47 -2.29
N GLY A 184 -1.30 11.29 -2.82
CA GLY A 184 -2.67 10.95 -3.21
C GLY A 184 -3.65 10.93 -2.03
N GLU A 185 -3.25 10.36 -0.90
CA GLU A 185 -4.04 10.36 0.34
C GLU A 185 -4.26 11.80 0.85
N TRP A 186 -3.23 12.65 0.81
CA TRP A 186 -3.34 14.07 1.17
C TRP A 186 -4.47 14.77 0.40
N ALA A 187 -4.60 14.51 -0.92
CA ALA A 187 -5.66 15.11 -1.73
C ALA A 187 -7.07 14.68 -1.26
N VAL A 188 -7.22 13.44 -0.77
CA VAL A 188 -8.50 12.94 -0.24
C VAL A 188 -8.83 13.60 1.10
N LEU A 189 -7.87 13.63 2.03
CA LEU A 189 -8.03 14.17 3.38
C LEU A 189 -8.35 15.68 3.36
N GLU A 190 -7.68 16.42 2.48
CA GLU A 190 -7.87 17.87 2.34
C GLU A 190 -9.10 18.26 1.49
N SER A 191 -9.82 17.30 0.90
CA SER A 191 -11.03 17.58 0.12
C SER A 191 -12.21 18.09 0.95
N ASN A 192 -13.20 18.70 0.30
CA ASN A 192 -14.47 19.10 0.93
C ASN A 192 -15.50 17.97 0.98
N ILE A 193 -15.14 16.77 0.49
CA ILE A 193 -16.03 15.61 0.44
C ILE A 193 -16.40 15.22 1.87
N LYS A 194 -17.71 15.12 2.15
CA LYS A 194 -18.21 14.89 3.50
C LYS A 194 -18.09 13.43 3.94
N ARG A 195 -18.00 12.50 2.98
CA ARG A 195 -17.93 11.06 3.21
C ARG A 195 -16.78 10.43 2.42
N TRP A 196 -15.56 10.61 2.89
CA TRP A 196 -14.41 9.88 2.37
C TRP A 196 -13.86 8.91 3.43
N VAL A 197 -13.18 7.86 3.01
CA VAL A 197 -12.37 7.00 3.88
C VAL A 197 -11.08 6.63 3.16
N SER A 198 -9.95 6.61 3.87
CA SER A 198 -8.67 6.10 3.35
C SER A 198 -8.32 4.78 4.02
N LEU A 199 -8.22 3.72 3.22
CA LEU A 199 -7.87 2.38 3.68
C LEU A 199 -6.40 2.11 3.32
N ARG A 200 -5.49 2.27 4.28
CA ARG A 200 -4.07 1.93 4.14
C ARG A 200 -3.90 0.42 4.05
N GLN A 201 -3.98 -0.07 2.82
CA GLN A 201 -3.97 -1.50 2.53
C GLN A 201 -2.54 -2.05 2.69
N THR A 202 -2.42 -3.11 3.49
CA THR A 202 -1.19 -3.91 3.64
C THR A 202 -0.92 -4.78 2.40
N PHE A 203 0.18 -5.54 2.40
CA PHE A 203 0.51 -6.49 1.34
C PHE A 203 -0.65 -7.44 1.03
N ILE A 204 -1.02 -7.49 -0.25
CA ILE A 204 -2.12 -8.31 -0.74
C ILE A 204 -1.56 -9.63 -1.26
N MET A 205 -1.83 -10.69 -0.52
CA MET A 205 -1.41 -12.04 -0.87
C MET A 205 -2.24 -12.57 -2.03
N ILE A 206 -1.55 -12.84 -3.16
CA ILE A 206 -2.13 -13.49 -4.35
C ILE A 206 -1.64 -14.95 -4.43
N PRO A 207 -2.45 -15.90 -4.93
CA PRO A 207 -2.06 -17.32 -4.96
C PRO A 207 -0.92 -17.65 -5.93
N ASP A 208 -0.67 -16.80 -6.93
CA ASP A 208 0.38 -17.00 -7.94
C ASP A 208 1.74 -16.50 -7.42
N ILE A 209 2.37 -17.31 -6.56
CA ILE A 209 3.61 -16.95 -5.86
C ILE A 209 4.79 -16.65 -6.80
N LEU A 210 4.87 -17.27 -7.98
CA LEU A 210 5.99 -17.02 -8.90
C LEU A 210 5.93 -15.65 -9.56
N ARG A 211 4.75 -15.03 -9.60
CA ARG A 211 4.60 -13.67 -10.12
C ARG A 211 5.27 -12.61 -9.23
N THR A 212 5.65 -12.99 -8.01
CA THR A 212 6.32 -12.10 -7.05
C THR A 212 7.85 -12.17 -7.12
N GLU A 213 8.42 -12.99 -8.01
CA GLU A 213 9.88 -13.12 -8.16
C GLU A 213 10.44 -11.96 -9.00
N ASP A 214 10.95 -10.94 -8.32
CA ASP A 214 11.63 -9.76 -8.85
C ASP A 214 12.75 -9.37 -7.86
N PRO A 215 13.81 -8.66 -8.28
CA PRO A 215 14.91 -8.28 -7.38
C PRO A 215 14.47 -7.58 -6.09
N ILE A 216 13.32 -6.88 -6.11
CA ILE A 216 12.72 -6.23 -4.93
C ILE A 216 12.50 -7.17 -3.74
N MET A 217 12.35 -8.49 -3.95
CA MET A 217 12.19 -9.44 -2.84
C MET A 217 13.38 -9.43 -1.87
N PHE A 218 14.56 -9.06 -2.36
CA PHE A 218 15.79 -8.96 -1.58
C PHE A 218 15.94 -7.64 -0.83
N HIS A 219 15.08 -6.65 -1.11
CA HIS A 219 15.08 -5.36 -0.42
C HIS A 219 14.45 -5.46 0.97
N GLN A 220 13.70 -6.54 1.24
CA GLN A 220 12.98 -6.74 2.50
C GLN A 220 13.85 -7.47 3.53
N PRO A 221 14.03 -6.91 4.74
CA PRO A 221 14.73 -7.60 5.83
C PRO A 221 14.04 -8.90 6.25
N ILE A 222 14.84 -9.92 6.56
CA ILE A 222 14.34 -11.27 6.90
C ILE A 222 13.42 -11.29 8.12
N ASN A 223 13.58 -10.34 9.06
CA ASN A 223 12.76 -10.17 10.26
C ASN A 223 11.66 -9.11 10.11
N SER A 224 11.23 -8.82 8.89
CA SER A 224 10.08 -7.94 8.68
C SER A 224 8.79 -8.61 9.18
N TYR A 225 8.04 -7.93 10.04
CA TYR A 225 6.77 -8.39 10.60
C TYR A 225 5.63 -8.05 9.65
N MET A 226 4.89 -9.04 9.17
CA MET A 226 3.90 -8.88 8.11
C MET A 226 2.51 -9.26 8.61
N GLU A 227 1.63 -8.29 8.87
CA GLU A 227 0.20 -8.57 8.93
C GLU A 227 -0.41 -8.35 7.55
N ASN A 228 -0.70 -9.44 6.85
CA ASN A 228 -1.08 -9.43 5.45
C ASN A 228 -2.60 -9.42 5.25
N ASN A 229 -3.05 -9.22 4.01
CA ASN A 229 -4.46 -9.39 3.63
C ASN A 229 -4.54 -10.28 2.39
N THR A 230 -5.53 -11.18 2.29
CA THR A 230 -5.70 -11.97 1.06
C THR A 230 -6.36 -11.13 -0.02
N MET A 231 -6.15 -11.49 -1.29
CA MET A 231 -6.86 -10.78 -2.38
C MET A 231 -8.39 -10.88 -2.28
N ARG A 232 -8.93 -11.93 -1.65
CA ARG A 232 -10.38 -12.12 -1.45
C ARG A 232 -10.88 -11.16 -0.39
N ASP A 233 -10.22 -11.11 0.75
CA ASP A 233 -10.58 -10.27 1.89
C ASP A 233 -10.38 -8.78 1.59
N ALA A 234 -9.32 -8.42 0.87
CA ALA A 234 -9.12 -7.07 0.36
C ALA A 234 -10.26 -6.64 -0.58
N GLY A 235 -10.64 -7.51 -1.52
CA GLY A 235 -11.76 -7.25 -2.43
C GLY A 235 -13.10 -7.15 -1.71
N ARG A 236 -13.40 -8.08 -0.80
CA ARG A 236 -14.63 -8.11 0.00
C ARG A 236 -14.74 -6.88 0.89
N GLY A 237 -13.71 -6.56 1.66
CA GLY A 237 -13.69 -5.43 2.57
C GLY A 237 -13.95 -4.09 1.87
N LEU A 238 -13.37 -3.88 0.69
CA LEU A 238 -13.65 -2.68 -0.11
C LEU A 238 -15.13 -2.54 -0.46
N VAL A 239 -15.79 -3.66 -0.82
CA VAL A 239 -17.21 -3.63 -1.20
C VAL A 239 -18.14 -3.63 0.02
N ASN A 240 -17.67 -4.10 1.18
CA ASN A 240 -18.42 -3.97 2.44
C ASN A 240 -18.51 -2.51 2.91
N CYS A 241 -17.61 -1.62 2.46
CA CYS A 241 -17.74 -0.18 2.71
C CYS A 241 -19.06 0.41 2.19
N LEU A 242 -19.70 -0.22 1.20
CA LEU A 242 -21.00 0.23 0.66
C LEU A 242 -22.17 -0.02 1.61
N ASP A 243 -21.97 -0.88 2.61
CA ASP A 243 -22.99 -1.20 3.60
C ASP A 243 -22.84 -0.34 4.88
N VAL A 244 -21.83 0.55 4.94
CA VAL A 244 -21.61 1.45 6.08
C VAL A 244 -22.58 2.66 6.00
N PRO A 245 -23.36 2.94 7.06
CA PRO A 245 -24.30 4.07 7.09
C PRO A 245 -23.63 5.44 6.95
N ASP A 246 -24.38 6.42 6.44
CA ASP A 246 -23.92 7.79 6.22
C ASP A 246 -23.58 8.58 7.48
N ASP A 247 -24.27 8.27 8.57
CA ASP A 247 -24.16 8.89 9.89
C ASP A 247 -23.15 8.17 10.80
N SER A 248 -22.49 7.13 10.29
CA SER A 248 -21.41 6.44 11.00
C SER A 248 -20.18 7.33 11.15
N ASP A 249 -19.49 7.18 12.30
CA ASP A 249 -18.17 7.75 12.56
C ASP A 249 -17.05 7.07 11.76
N PHE A 250 -17.36 6.14 10.85
CA PHE A 250 -16.45 5.58 9.86
C PHE A 250 -15.90 6.63 8.88
N TRP A 251 -16.71 7.65 8.59
CA TRP A 251 -16.40 8.63 7.55
C TRP A 251 -15.39 9.67 8.01
N ARG A 252 -14.65 10.17 7.02
CA ARG A 252 -13.51 11.08 7.13
C ARG A 252 -12.38 10.55 8.00
N ARG A 253 -12.15 9.23 7.94
CA ARG A 253 -11.09 8.57 8.69
C ARG A 253 -10.13 7.79 7.82
N VAL A 254 -8.98 7.52 8.42
CA VAL A 254 -7.93 6.68 7.87
C VAL A 254 -7.89 5.41 8.70
N TYR A 255 -7.75 4.26 8.05
CA TYR A 255 -7.67 2.96 8.70
C TYR A 255 -6.56 2.12 8.09
N ASN A 256 -5.90 1.32 8.91
CA ASN A 256 -5.05 0.22 8.42
C ASN A 256 -5.94 -0.96 8.00
N MET A 257 -5.80 -1.40 6.75
CA MET A 257 -6.57 -2.50 6.20
C MET A 257 -5.70 -3.75 6.03
N ALA A 258 -5.87 -4.68 6.97
CA ALA A 258 -5.15 -5.95 7.05
C ALA A 258 -6.11 -7.12 7.30
N GLY A 259 -5.60 -8.36 7.21
CA GLY A 259 -6.34 -9.61 7.45
C GLY A 259 -6.37 -10.06 8.91
N GLY A 260 -5.82 -9.27 9.83
CA GLY A 260 -5.86 -9.53 11.27
C GLY A 260 -4.82 -10.53 11.75
N PRO A 261 -4.87 -10.92 13.04
CA PRO A 261 -3.86 -11.76 13.67
C PRO A 261 -3.62 -13.13 13.01
N SER A 262 -4.65 -13.72 12.39
CA SER A 262 -4.54 -15.00 11.66
C SER A 262 -3.76 -14.90 10.35
N CYS A 263 -3.49 -13.69 9.87
CA CYS A 263 -2.70 -13.38 8.68
C CYS A 263 -1.30 -12.83 9.01
N ARG A 264 -0.86 -12.93 10.27
CA ARG A 264 0.48 -12.50 10.72
C ARG A 264 1.55 -13.55 10.40
N VAL A 265 2.68 -13.10 9.89
CA VAL A 265 3.86 -13.94 9.59
C VAL A 265 5.12 -13.07 9.56
N VAL A 266 6.28 -13.64 9.86
CA VAL A 266 7.58 -12.98 9.59
C VAL A 266 8.07 -13.34 8.20
N PHE A 267 8.72 -12.42 7.51
CA PHE A 267 9.12 -12.58 6.11
C PHE A 267 9.92 -13.85 5.82
N LEU A 268 10.91 -14.19 6.67
CA LEU A 268 11.67 -15.43 6.51
C LEU A 268 10.78 -16.69 6.57
N ASP A 269 9.83 -16.73 7.51
CA ASP A 269 8.89 -17.86 7.63
C ASP A 269 7.96 -17.94 6.41
N PHE A 270 7.50 -16.79 5.90
CA PHE A 270 6.71 -16.75 4.67
C PHE A 270 7.47 -17.36 3.49
N MET A 271 8.74 -16.96 3.30
CA MET A 271 9.59 -17.51 2.23
C MET A 271 9.87 -19.00 2.44
N LYS A 272 10.17 -19.41 3.67
CA LYS A 272 10.40 -20.81 4.03
C LYS A 272 9.21 -21.67 3.63
N ILE A 273 7.99 -21.28 4.01
CA ILE A 273 6.77 -22.04 3.65
C ILE A 273 6.59 -22.08 2.12
N ALA A 274 6.80 -20.96 1.43
CA ALA A 274 6.67 -20.90 -0.04
C ALA A 274 7.59 -21.89 -0.77
N TYR A 275 8.85 -22.01 -0.34
CA TYR A 275 9.80 -22.95 -0.97
C TYR A 275 9.66 -24.40 -0.48
N GLU A 276 9.25 -24.61 0.78
CA GLU A 276 8.89 -25.93 1.30
C GLU A 276 7.69 -26.54 0.55
N LEU A 277 6.72 -25.72 0.13
CA LEU A 277 5.62 -26.16 -0.74
C LEU A 277 6.12 -26.72 -2.08
N LEU A 278 7.26 -26.22 -2.57
CA LEU A 278 7.94 -26.73 -3.76
C LEU A 278 8.94 -27.86 -3.44
N GLY A 279 9.04 -28.29 -2.18
CA GLY A 279 9.96 -29.35 -1.74
C GLY A 279 11.44 -28.93 -1.73
N MET A 280 11.72 -27.63 -1.64
CA MET A 280 13.08 -27.08 -1.62
C MET A 280 13.39 -26.47 -0.26
N ASP A 281 14.65 -26.55 0.15
CA ASP A 281 15.16 -25.83 1.33
C ASP A 281 15.68 -24.45 0.91
N TYR A 282 15.16 -23.40 1.54
CA TYR A 282 15.54 -22.02 1.25
C TYR A 282 17.05 -21.77 1.44
N LYS A 283 17.69 -22.48 2.38
CA LYS A 283 19.13 -22.35 2.68
C LYS A 283 20.02 -22.83 1.53
N ASN A 284 19.52 -23.77 0.72
CA ASN A 284 20.26 -24.28 -0.44
C ASN A 284 20.15 -23.34 -1.65
N ILE A 285 19.14 -22.48 -1.68
CA ILE A 285 18.79 -21.67 -2.86
C ILE A 285 19.05 -20.17 -2.69
N MET A 286 19.23 -19.70 -1.45
CA MET A 286 19.51 -18.30 -1.12
C MET A 286 20.60 -18.17 -0.06
N GLU A 287 21.25 -17.02 0.00
CA GLU A 287 22.18 -16.66 1.08
C GLU A 287 21.58 -15.52 1.89
N ARG A 288 21.86 -15.50 3.20
CA ARG A 288 21.31 -14.49 4.10
C ARG A 288 21.67 -13.07 3.68
N LYS A 289 22.92 -12.86 3.27
CA LYS A 289 23.43 -11.56 2.79
C LYS A 289 22.78 -11.04 1.51
N TRP A 290 21.94 -11.83 0.84
CA TRP A 290 21.15 -11.31 -0.28
C TRP A 290 20.05 -10.37 0.22
N PHE A 291 19.64 -10.44 1.48
CA PHE A 291 18.55 -9.63 2.02
C PHE A 291 19.06 -8.38 2.74
N ALA A 292 18.39 -7.25 2.51
CA ALA A 292 18.68 -5.99 3.18
C ALA A 292 18.53 -6.09 4.70
N LEU A 293 19.12 -5.13 5.42
CA LEU A 293 19.04 -5.07 6.89
C LEU A 293 17.97 -4.07 7.38
N ARG A 294 17.51 -3.16 6.52
CA ARG A 294 16.51 -2.13 6.81
C ARG A 294 15.85 -1.62 5.52
N ASN A 295 15.01 -0.59 5.65
CA ASN A 295 14.49 0.24 4.57
C ASN A 295 13.39 -0.41 3.69
N PHE A 296 12.56 -1.29 4.25
CA PHE A 296 11.39 -1.85 3.55
C PHE A 296 10.14 -1.82 4.42
N HIS A 297 8.99 -1.48 3.85
CA HIS A 297 7.74 -1.33 4.60
C HIS A 297 7.07 -2.66 4.89
N MET A 298 6.89 -3.02 6.17
CA MET A 298 5.92 -4.02 6.67
C MET A 298 5.75 -3.80 8.18
N GLN A 299 4.59 -4.11 8.76
CA GLN A 299 4.38 -4.09 10.21
C GLN A 299 3.21 -4.98 10.63
N PHE A 300 3.09 -5.25 11.93
CA PHE A 300 1.82 -5.64 12.54
C PHE A 300 1.00 -4.39 12.90
N PHE A 301 -0.32 -4.56 13.05
CA PHE A 301 -1.22 -3.44 13.36
C PHE A 301 -1.87 -3.58 14.73
N ASP A 302 -1.93 -2.46 15.46
CA ASP A 302 -2.67 -2.37 16.73
C ASP A 302 -4.15 -2.02 16.53
N ASP A 303 -4.48 -1.47 15.37
CA ASP A 303 -5.77 -0.83 15.10
C ASP A 303 -6.50 -1.42 13.88
N SER A 304 -5.97 -2.46 13.23
CA SER A 304 -6.64 -3.10 12.09
C SER A 304 -7.98 -3.73 12.47
N ALA A 305 -8.15 -4.12 13.74
CA ALA A 305 -9.41 -4.64 14.28
C ALA A 305 -10.55 -3.63 14.19
N LEU A 306 -10.25 -2.34 14.42
CA LEU A 306 -11.23 -1.26 14.39
C LEU A 306 -11.91 -1.18 13.01
N LEU A 307 -11.15 -1.27 11.93
CA LEU A 307 -11.72 -1.27 10.59
C LEU A 307 -12.62 -2.50 10.37
N ASN A 308 -12.19 -3.67 10.85
CA ASN A 308 -12.93 -4.91 10.70
C ASN A 308 -14.29 -4.88 11.41
N GLU A 309 -14.47 -4.06 12.45
CA GLU A 309 -15.79 -3.85 13.08
C GLU A 309 -16.80 -3.20 12.13
N TYR A 310 -16.35 -2.32 11.22
CA TYR A 310 -17.22 -1.66 10.24
C TYR A 310 -17.47 -2.51 9.00
N ILE A 311 -16.39 -3.08 8.45
CA ILE A 311 -16.44 -3.67 7.11
C ILE A 311 -16.27 -5.18 7.10
N HIS A 312 -16.06 -5.83 8.26
CA HIS A 312 -15.98 -7.29 8.40
C HIS A 312 -15.11 -7.95 7.32
N ASN A 313 -13.91 -7.39 7.11
CA ASN A 313 -13.03 -7.83 6.03
C ASN A 313 -12.18 -9.05 6.40
N TRP A 314 -12.03 -9.39 7.68
CA TRP A 314 -11.29 -10.59 8.11
C TRP A 314 -12.11 -11.85 7.84
N GLY A 315 -11.58 -12.78 7.05
CA GLY A 315 -12.24 -14.07 6.79
C GLY A 315 -11.31 -15.21 6.39
N ASP A 316 -10.19 -14.91 5.74
CA ASP A 316 -9.13 -15.88 5.44
C ASP A 316 -8.01 -15.81 6.50
N SER A 317 -7.34 -16.94 6.74
CA SER A 317 -6.10 -17.06 7.52
C SER A 317 -4.87 -17.30 6.63
N MET A 318 -3.68 -17.35 7.23
CA MET A 318 -2.48 -17.84 6.53
C MET A 318 -2.66 -19.26 5.98
N ASP A 319 -3.36 -20.14 6.68
CA ASP A 319 -3.61 -21.52 6.24
C ASP A 319 -4.52 -21.55 5.00
N ASP A 320 -5.60 -20.75 5.01
CA ASP A 320 -6.47 -20.58 3.85
C ASP A 320 -5.70 -20.05 2.64
N TYR A 321 -4.77 -19.10 2.88
CA TYR A 321 -3.90 -18.60 1.84
C TYR A 321 -3.00 -19.69 1.24
N TRP A 322 -2.35 -20.51 2.07
CA TRP A 322 -1.51 -21.58 1.56
C TRP A 322 -2.31 -22.66 0.82
N ASP A 323 -3.56 -22.90 1.21
CA ASP A 323 -4.46 -23.78 0.47
C ASP A 323 -4.89 -23.19 -0.87
N MET A 324 -5.08 -21.86 -0.95
CA MET A 324 -5.25 -21.16 -2.23
C MET A 324 -4.02 -21.32 -3.13
N VAL A 325 -2.81 -21.14 -2.58
CA VAL A 325 -1.55 -21.32 -3.33
C VAL A 325 -1.44 -22.76 -3.86
N LYS A 326 -1.59 -23.77 -2.99
CA LYS A 326 -1.56 -25.19 -3.39
C LYS A 326 -2.57 -25.50 -4.50
N SER A 327 -3.76 -24.92 -4.41
CA SER A 327 -4.82 -25.10 -5.41
C SER A 327 -4.45 -24.45 -6.74
N ALA A 328 -3.92 -23.23 -6.71
CA ALA A 328 -3.54 -22.43 -7.87
C ALA A 328 -2.24 -22.89 -8.58
N LEU A 329 -1.38 -23.65 -7.89
CA LEU A 329 -0.11 -24.13 -8.45
C LEU A 329 -0.32 -24.88 -9.80
N PRO A 330 0.41 -24.50 -10.86
CA PRO A 330 0.44 -25.23 -12.12
C PRO A 330 0.75 -26.72 -11.93
N ARG A 331 0.14 -27.57 -12.75
CA ARG A 331 0.37 -29.04 -12.70
C ARG A 331 1.85 -29.41 -12.82
N SER A 332 2.61 -28.68 -13.64
CA SER A 332 4.06 -28.86 -13.77
C SER A 332 4.80 -28.64 -12.45
N LEU A 333 4.46 -27.59 -11.70
CA LEU A 333 5.08 -27.32 -10.39
C LEU A 333 4.65 -28.32 -9.33
N LYS A 334 3.40 -28.80 -9.37
CA LYS A 334 2.95 -29.90 -8.48
C LYS A 334 3.77 -31.17 -8.71
N VAL A 335 4.10 -31.49 -9.96
CA VAL A 335 4.98 -32.62 -10.30
C VAL A 335 6.40 -32.36 -9.79
N VAL A 336 6.97 -31.17 -10.03
CA VAL A 336 8.30 -30.80 -9.50
C VAL A 336 8.35 -30.93 -7.98
N ALA A 337 7.35 -30.40 -7.26
CA ALA A 337 7.26 -30.49 -5.81
C ALA A 337 7.20 -31.94 -5.32
N THR A 338 6.47 -32.80 -6.04
CA THR A 338 6.39 -34.24 -5.72
C THR A 338 7.74 -34.93 -5.94
N LEU A 339 8.40 -34.66 -7.07
CA LEU A 339 9.72 -35.22 -7.40
C LEU A 339 10.79 -34.78 -6.40
N ASN A 340 10.76 -33.52 -5.96
CA ASN A 340 11.65 -32.98 -4.94
C ASN A 340 11.50 -33.71 -3.60
N LYS A 341 10.30 -34.18 -3.26
CA LYS A 341 10.04 -34.92 -2.01
C LYS A 341 10.50 -36.37 -2.06
N ILE A 342 10.44 -37.03 -3.22
CA ILE A 342 10.76 -38.46 -3.35
C ILE A 342 12.18 -38.76 -3.82
N SER A 343 12.85 -37.81 -4.48
CA SER A 343 14.18 -38.00 -5.07
C SER A 343 15.14 -36.91 -4.58
N PRO A 344 16.02 -37.23 -3.62
CA PRO A 344 17.05 -36.29 -3.16
C PRO A 344 17.96 -35.78 -4.28
N THR A 345 18.25 -36.61 -5.28
CA THR A 345 19.06 -36.23 -6.45
C THR A 345 18.33 -35.19 -7.31
N PHE A 346 17.03 -35.40 -7.56
CA PHE A 346 16.22 -34.44 -8.29
C PHE A 346 16.08 -33.13 -7.50
N ARG A 347 15.86 -33.21 -6.18
CA ARG A 347 15.81 -32.05 -5.29
C ARG A 347 17.07 -31.19 -5.40
N LYS A 348 18.26 -31.80 -5.29
CA LYS A 348 19.54 -31.07 -5.44
C LYS A 348 19.66 -30.38 -6.81
N PHE A 349 19.19 -31.02 -7.87
CA PHE A 349 19.18 -30.42 -9.22
C PHE A 349 18.20 -29.23 -9.31
N ALA A 350 16.99 -29.38 -8.76
CA ALA A 350 15.98 -28.33 -8.73
C ALA A 350 16.45 -27.14 -7.88
N GLU A 351 17.02 -27.38 -6.70
CA GLU A 351 17.60 -26.37 -5.82
C GLU A 351 18.76 -25.64 -6.52
N LYS A 352 19.68 -26.36 -7.18
CA LYS A 352 20.75 -25.72 -7.96
C LYS A 352 20.19 -24.80 -9.07
N THR A 353 19.13 -25.23 -9.72
CA THR A 353 18.47 -24.44 -10.78
C THR A 353 17.78 -23.20 -10.20
N ALA A 354 17.06 -23.36 -9.08
CA ALA A 354 16.43 -22.26 -8.37
C ALA A 354 17.47 -21.26 -7.85
N ARG A 355 18.56 -21.74 -7.23
CA ARG A 355 19.68 -20.91 -6.78
C ARG A 355 20.24 -20.06 -7.90
N LYS A 356 20.52 -20.65 -9.06
CA LYS A 356 21.06 -19.90 -10.22
C LYS A 356 20.12 -18.77 -10.65
N ARG A 357 18.80 -19.02 -10.62
CA ARG A 357 17.80 -18.01 -10.98
C ARG A 357 17.72 -16.89 -9.93
N LEU A 358 17.72 -17.24 -8.64
CA LEU A 358 17.65 -16.27 -7.54
C LEU A 358 18.94 -15.46 -7.41
N ASP A 359 20.11 -16.07 -7.60
CA ASP A 359 21.41 -15.38 -7.68
C ASP A 359 21.41 -14.35 -8.83
N ALA A 360 20.86 -14.71 -9.99
CA ALA A 360 20.71 -13.77 -11.11
C ALA A 360 19.77 -12.59 -10.80
N LEU A 361 18.73 -12.80 -9.99
CA LEU A 361 17.87 -11.72 -9.51
C LEU A 361 18.60 -10.84 -8.48
N ALA A 362 19.35 -11.45 -7.56
CA ALA A 362 20.13 -10.71 -6.56
C ALA A 362 21.24 -9.86 -7.20
N ARG A 363 21.88 -10.35 -8.28
CA ARG A 363 22.90 -9.63 -9.07
C ARG A 363 22.34 -8.73 -10.16
N HIS A 364 21.03 -8.67 -10.34
CA HIS A 364 20.41 -7.69 -11.24
C HIS A 364 20.81 -6.27 -10.79
N PRO A 365 20.87 -5.26 -11.68
CA PRO A 365 21.16 -3.86 -11.26
C PRO A 365 20.23 -3.33 -10.17
N ASP A 366 19.01 -3.85 -10.09
CA ASP A 366 17.99 -3.53 -9.06
C ASP A 366 18.01 -4.51 -7.87
N GLY A 367 18.96 -5.44 -7.84
CA GLY A 367 19.16 -6.42 -6.78
C GLY A 367 20.31 -6.02 -5.86
N THR A 368 20.26 -6.51 -4.63
CA THR A 368 21.21 -6.15 -3.56
C THR A 368 22.66 -6.50 -3.86
N LEU A 369 22.93 -7.66 -4.47
CA LEU A 369 24.28 -8.01 -4.90
C LEU A 369 24.73 -7.17 -6.09
N GLY A 370 23.80 -6.81 -6.99
CA GLY A 370 24.11 -5.91 -8.09
C GLY A 370 24.56 -4.53 -7.59
N TRP A 371 23.90 -4.01 -6.55
CA TRP A 371 24.31 -2.76 -5.89
C TRP A 371 25.70 -2.86 -5.27
N TYR A 372 25.98 -3.97 -4.58
CA TYR A 372 27.27 -4.24 -3.97
C TYR A 372 28.39 -4.30 -5.03
N GLU A 373 28.20 -5.10 -6.09
CA GLU A 373 29.17 -5.29 -7.18
C GLU A 373 29.41 -4.02 -8.00
N ALA A 374 28.38 -3.20 -8.19
CA ALA A 374 28.47 -1.94 -8.91
C ALA A 374 29.00 -0.77 -8.05
N HIS A 375 29.36 -1.02 -6.79
CA HIS A 375 29.74 0.02 -5.83
C HIS A 375 28.71 1.16 -5.70
N ASN A 376 27.42 0.80 -5.62
CA ASN A 376 26.33 1.77 -5.45
C ASN A 376 26.20 2.22 -3.97
N GLU A 377 26.96 3.26 -3.61
CA GLU A 377 27.00 3.85 -2.27
C GLU A 377 25.62 4.25 -1.72
N MET A 378 24.74 4.83 -2.54
CA MET A 378 23.43 5.28 -2.08
C MET A 378 22.53 4.09 -1.70
N ARG A 379 22.55 3.01 -2.49
CA ARG A 379 21.77 1.81 -2.13
C ARG A 379 22.37 1.10 -0.92
N MET A 380 23.69 1.00 -0.85
CA MET A 380 24.34 0.32 0.28
C MET A 380 24.13 1.07 1.60
N SER A 381 24.25 2.40 1.61
CA SER A 381 23.93 3.21 2.80
C SER A 381 22.45 3.12 3.19
N ALA A 382 21.52 3.19 2.23
CA ALA A 382 20.08 3.10 2.54
C ALA A 382 19.68 1.74 3.13
N PHE A 383 20.10 0.63 2.51
CA PHE A 383 19.59 -0.72 2.82
C PHE A 383 20.45 -1.53 3.80
N TYR A 384 21.74 -1.22 3.91
CA TYR A 384 22.69 -1.93 4.76
C TYR A 384 23.40 -1.04 5.78
N GLY A 385 23.36 0.28 5.60
CA GLY A 385 24.14 1.24 6.40
C GLY A 385 25.56 1.38 5.91
N SER A 386 26.24 0.27 5.60
CA SER A 386 27.58 0.32 5.01
C SER A 386 27.95 -0.98 4.29
N TYR A 387 29.05 -0.96 3.54
CA TYR A 387 29.65 -2.16 2.93
C TYR A 387 30.16 -3.13 4.00
N GLU A 388 30.77 -2.62 5.08
CA GLU A 388 31.27 -3.46 6.18
C GLU A 388 30.12 -4.22 6.85
N ARG A 389 28.97 -3.58 7.06
CA ARG A 389 27.78 -4.25 7.59
C ARG A 389 27.29 -5.36 6.67
N PHE A 390 27.29 -5.15 5.35
CA PHE A 390 26.96 -6.17 4.36
C PHE A 390 27.93 -7.35 4.40
N GLU A 391 29.24 -7.09 4.43
CA GLU A 391 30.28 -8.13 4.48
C GLU A 391 30.27 -8.91 5.79
N SER A 392 29.84 -8.28 6.88
CA SER A 392 29.70 -8.92 8.19
C SER A 392 28.45 -9.78 8.36
N ILE A 393 27.52 -9.80 7.40
CA ILE A 393 26.30 -10.59 7.51
C ILE A 393 26.69 -12.07 7.59
N PRO A 394 26.37 -12.76 8.71
CA PRO A 394 26.75 -14.15 8.87
C PRO A 394 25.89 -15.05 7.98
N ASP A 395 26.24 -16.33 7.93
CA ASP A 395 25.43 -17.34 7.27
C ASP A 395 24.09 -17.57 8.03
N TRP A 396 23.31 -18.52 7.52
CA TRP A 396 22.07 -18.94 8.19
C TRP A 396 22.35 -19.53 9.58
N ASP A 397 21.39 -19.36 10.50
CA ASP A 397 21.40 -19.90 11.87
C ASP A 397 22.42 -19.29 12.85
N GLU A 398 23.17 -18.26 12.44
CA GLU A 398 24.11 -17.53 13.31
C GLU A 398 23.63 -16.09 13.54
N ASP A 399 23.55 -15.61 14.78
CA ASP A 399 23.14 -14.22 15.10
C ASP A 399 21.86 -13.78 14.36
N MET A 400 20.80 -14.60 14.44
CA MET A 400 19.53 -14.30 13.79
C MET A 400 18.83 -13.13 14.50
N PRO A 401 18.23 -12.19 13.74
CA PRO A 401 17.46 -11.10 14.33
C PRO A 401 16.22 -11.61 15.07
N GLU A 402 15.63 -10.76 15.92
CA GLU A 402 14.38 -11.05 16.63
C GLU A 402 13.22 -11.22 15.64
N MET A 403 12.56 -12.38 15.71
CA MET A 403 11.47 -12.79 14.79
C MET A 403 10.26 -13.35 15.55
N ARG A 404 10.26 -13.36 16.89
CA ARG A 404 9.12 -13.86 17.65
C ARG A 404 7.92 -12.93 17.48
N HIS A 405 6.75 -13.49 17.18
CA HIS A 405 5.50 -12.72 17.04
C HIS A 405 5.11 -11.95 18.33
N ASP A 406 5.55 -12.43 19.50
CA ASP A 406 5.33 -11.83 20.81
C ASP A 406 6.53 -10.99 21.30
N ALA A 407 7.46 -10.64 20.41
CA ALA A 407 8.59 -9.78 20.74
C ALA A 407 8.10 -8.46 21.40
N PRO A 408 8.80 -7.98 22.43
CA PRO A 408 8.47 -6.71 23.06
C PRO A 408 8.55 -5.59 22.00
N PHE A 409 7.75 -4.55 22.21
CA PHE A 409 7.68 -3.41 21.32
C PHE A 409 7.49 -2.12 22.09
N GLU A 410 7.86 -1.01 21.46
CA GLU A 410 7.72 0.33 21.99
C GLU A 410 6.55 1.03 21.30
N GLN A 411 5.61 1.53 22.10
CA GLN A 411 4.50 2.33 21.59
C GLN A 411 5.01 3.73 21.22
N LEU A 412 4.74 4.16 19.98
CA LEU A 412 5.11 5.49 19.51
C LEU A 412 4.22 6.57 20.15
N ASN A 413 4.85 7.67 20.57
CA ASN A 413 4.19 8.87 21.06
C ASN A 413 3.79 9.78 19.89
N HIS A 414 2.54 10.27 19.87
CA HIS A 414 2.06 11.18 18.82
C HIS A 414 2.20 12.67 19.15
N GLY A 415 2.71 13.01 20.33
CA GLY A 415 2.97 14.37 20.80
C GLY A 415 1.74 15.06 21.41
N TYR A 416 0.68 14.32 21.75
CA TYR A 416 -0.52 14.82 22.42
C TYR A 416 -1.21 13.71 23.22
N ASP A 417 -2.15 14.07 24.10
CA ASP A 417 -2.94 13.09 24.85
C ASP A 417 -4.03 12.46 23.96
N GLU A 418 -3.78 11.23 23.51
CA GLU A 418 -4.71 10.46 22.68
C GLU A 418 -5.96 9.99 23.41
N THR A 419 -6.01 10.09 24.75
CA THR A 419 -7.19 9.69 25.54
C THR A 419 -8.28 10.76 25.60
N LYS A 420 -7.96 12.00 25.22
CA LYS A 420 -8.91 13.09 25.13
C LYS A 420 -9.94 12.85 24.03
N THR A 421 -11.22 13.02 24.37
CA THR A 421 -12.33 12.98 23.40
C THR A 421 -12.40 14.24 22.55
N GLU A 422 -12.00 15.38 23.11
CA GLU A 422 -11.92 16.68 22.45
C GLU A 422 -10.52 17.25 22.64
N LEU A 423 -9.89 17.68 21.55
CA LEU A 423 -8.59 18.32 21.60
C LEU A 423 -8.77 19.84 21.71
N GLU A 424 -7.77 20.50 22.28
CA GLU A 424 -7.67 21.96 22.33
C GLU A 424 -6.56 22.44 21.40
N LEU A 425 -6.49 23.75 21.14
CA LEU A 425 -5.43 24.33 20.31
C LEU A 425 -4.03 24.01 20.86
N ASN A 426 -3.87 23.97 22.19
CA ASN A 426 -2.60 23.64 22.83
C ASN A 426 -2.15 22.21 22.47
N ASP A 427 -3.07 21.24 22.37
CA ASP A 427 -2.73 19.88 21.96
C ASP A 427 -2.17 19.86 20.52
N LEU A 428 -2.72 20.70 19.62
CA LEU A 428 -2.20 20.85 18.26
C LEU A 428 -0.82 21.51 18.24
N GLN A 429 -0.61 22.51 19.09
CA GLN A 429 0.66 23.23 19.21
C GLN A 429 1.77 22.34 19.80
N ASP A 430 1.47 21.58 20.85
CA ASP A 430 2.40 20.62 21.47
C ASP A 430 2.79 19.52 20.49
N ALA A 431 1.81 18.97 19.76
CA ALA A 431 2.07 17.96 18.75
C ALA A 431 2.90 18.50 17.57
N ALA A 432 2.69 19.76 17.17
CA ALA A 432 3.51 20.42 16.16
C ALA A 432 4.94 20.64 16.64
N ALA A 433 5.11 21.09 17.88
CA ALA A 433 6.41 21.28 18.53
C ALA A 433 7.18 19.96 18.62
N PHE A 434 6.50 18.86 19.00
CA PHE A 434 7.09 17.52 19.01
C PHE A 434 7.51 17.02 17.62
N ARG A 435 6.92 17.57 16.56
CA ARG A 435 7.32 17.33 15.15
C ARG A 435 8.41 18.29 14.66
N GLY A 436 9.00 19.08 15.56
CA GLY A 436 10.04 20.05 15.26
C GLY A 436 9.55 21.34 14.63
N GLY A 437 8.23 21.57 14.57
CA GLY A 437 7.65 22.74 13.93
C GLY A 437 6.64 23.45 14.83
N GLU A 438 5.68 24.13 14.22
CA GLU A 438 4.64 24.87 14.95
C GLU A 438 3.30 24.86 14.22
N CYS A 439 2.23 24.93 15.02
CA CYS A 439 0.92 25.34 14.54
C CYS A 439 0.87 26.88 14.57
N MET A 440 0.70 27.50 13.40
CA MET A 440 0.75 28.96 13.25
C MET A 440 -0.58 29.64 13.63
N SER A 441 -1.63 28.87 13.88
CA SER A 441 -2.95 29.39 14.22
C SER A 441 -3.03 29.85 15.69
N LEU A 442 -3.65 31.02 15.90
CA LEU A 442 -3.87 31.60 17.24
C LEU A 442 -5.22 31.20 17.86
N SER A 443 -6.12 30.63 17.05
CA SER A 443 -7.44 30.13 17.46
C SER A 443 -7.80 28.93 16.59
N TRP A 444 -8.55 27.99 17.16
CA TRP A 444 -9.08 26.82 16.47
C TRP A 444 -10.50 26.57 16.99
N SER A 445 -11.43 26.21 16.10
CA SER A 445 -12.85 26.01 16.45
C SER A 445 -13.13 24.67 17.16
N GLY A 446 -12.17 23.77 17.18
CA GLY A 446 -12.35 22.36 17.58
C GLY A 446 -12.72 21.44 16.40
N ASP A 447 -13.00 21.98 15.21
CA ASP A 447 -13.25 21.16 14.02
C ASP A 447 -11.94 20.60 13.46
N LEU A 448 -11.78 19.27 13.53
CA LEU A 448 -10.61 18.58 12.97
C LEU A 448 -10.50 18.73 11.44
N TYR A 449 -11.56 19.19 10.76
CA TYR A 449 -11.60 19.35 9.31
C TYR A 449 -11.55 20.82 8.83
N GLU A 450 -11.34 21.79 9.73
CA GLU A 450 -11.02 23.15 9.32
C GLU A 450 -9.55 23.28 8.93
N THR A 451 -9.22 24.23 8.06
CA THR A 451 -7.85 24.42 7.58
C THR A 451 -7.06 25.35 8.51
N LEU A 452 -5.92 24.87 9.01
CA LEU A 452 -4.98 25.65 9.82
C LEU A 452 -3.63 25.83 9.13
N GLY A 453 -2.85 26.81 9.60
CA GLY A 453 -1.48 27.04 9.16
C GLY A 453 -0.47 26.26 10.01
N TRP A 454 0.53 25.69 9.37
CA TRP A 454 1.60 24.89 9.99
C TRP A 454 2.94 25.28 9.39
N ARG A 455 4.01 25.11 10.16
CA ARG A 455 5.40 25.26 9.68
C ARG A 455 6.24 24.12 10.22
N CYS A 456 7.04 23.47 9.37
CA CYS A 456 7.97 22.42 9.81
C CYS A 456 9.32 23.00 10.27
N ALA A 457 10.20 22.13 10.78
CA ALA A 457 11.56 22.49 11.25
C ALA A 457 12.50 23.11 10.20
N PHE A 458 12.08 23.12 8.93
CA PHE A 458 12.83 23.65 7.79
C PHE A 458 12.14 24.88 7.18
N ASP A 459 11.32 25.57 7.97
CA ASP A 459 10.60 26.79 7.60
C ASP A 459 9.59 26.67 6.44
N HIS A 460 9.30 25.45 5.97
CA HIS A 460 8.22 25.23 5.01
C HIS A 460 6.87 25.49 5.67
N ALA A 461 6.20 26.57 5.27
CA ALA A 461 4.82 26.86 5.65
C ALA A 461 3.84 26.12 4.74
N PHE A 462 2.80 25.54 5.33
CA PHE A 462 1.74 24.84 4.61
C PHE A 462 0.40 24.93 5.35
N ALA A 463 -0.69 24.74 4.60
CA ALA A 463 -2.04 24.66 5.14
C ALA A 463 -2.50 23.21 5.15
N ALA A 464 -3.07 22.77 6.26
CA ALA A 464 -3.60 21.41 6.40
C ALA A 464 -4.67 21.35 7.50
N LYS A 465 -5.56 20.36 7.41
CA LYS A 465 -6.52 20.07 8.46
C LYS A 465 -5.84 19.42 9.68
N PRO A 466 -6.27 19.72 10.93
CA PRO A 466 -5.78 19.03 12.12
C PRO A 466 -5.90 17.50 12.03
N TYR A 467 -6.97 16.98 11.43
CA TYR A 467 -7.12 15.54 11.21
C TYR A 467 -5.93 14.95 10.44
N THR A 468 -5.54 15.59 9.33
CA THR A 468 -4.46 15.15 8.45
C THR A 468 -3.14 15.07 9.19
N ILE A 469 -2.87 16.07 10.03
CA ILE A 469 -1.60 16.21 10.74
C ILE A 469 -1.53 15.32 11.98
N ILE A 470 -2.57 15.35 12.81
CA ILE A 470 -2.55 14.78 14.16
C ILE A 470 -3.09 13.36 14.17
N LYS A 471 -4.15 13.08 13.41
CA LYS A 471 -4.80 11.76 13.38
C LYS A 471 -4.27 10.87 12.27
N ALA A 472 -3.99 11.41 11.08
CA ALA A 472 -3.48 10.61 9.96
C ALA A 472 -1.94 10.51 9.92
N GLY A 473 -1.21 11.27 10.74
CA GLY A 473 0.25 11.20 10.84
C GLY A 473 1.02 11.90 9.70
N HIS A 474 0.33 12.64 8.83
CA HIS A 474 1.00 13.48 7.83
C HIS A 474 1.71 14.66 8.50
N TRP A 475 2.70 15.23 7.82
CA TRP A 475 3.38 16.43 8.31
C TRP A 475 3.69 17.41 7.19
N CYS A 476 4.94 17.53 6.77
CA CYS A 476 5.35 18.49 5.75
C CYS A 476 5.31 17.87 4.34
N PRO A 477 4.49 18.38 3.42
CA PRO A 477 4.42 17.87 2.04
C PRO A 477 5.69 18.14 1.22
N GLN A 478 6.59 19.02 1.69
CA GLN A 478 7.85 19.33 1.01
C GLN A 478 9.01 18.45 1.49
N CYS A 479 9.01 18.02 2.75
CA CYS A 479 10.08 17.17 3.31
C CYS A 479 9.88 15.67 3.04
N LEU A 480 8.67 15.25 2.68
CA LEU A 480 8.31 13.86 2.44
C LEU A 480 8.82 13.29 1.09
N PRO A 481 8.60 13.95 -0.07
CA PRO A 481 9.17 13.48 -1.32
C PRO A 481 10.69 13.70 -1.34
N PRO A 482 11.43 13.01 -2.23
CA PRO A 482 12.85 13.27 -2.41
C PRO A 482 13.07 14.70 -2.96
N PRO A 483 14.27 15.29 -2.76
CA PRO A 483 15.45 14.66 -2.18
C PRO A 483 15.32 14.32 -0.69
N TRP A 484 15.86 13.17 -0.28
CA TRP A 484 15.76 12.71 1.10
C TRP A 484 17.00 13.09 1.90
N ASN A 485 16.78 13.76 3.03
CA ASN A 485 17.76 14.10 4.07
C ASN A 485 17.26 13.65 5.45
N TYR A 486 16.73 12.42 5.54
CA TYR A 486 16.04 11.92 6.73
C TYR A 486 16.90 11.94 8.00
N ASP A 487 18.22 11.79 7.88
CA ASP A 487 19.15 11.96 9.00
C ASP A 487 19.04 13.35 9.62
N GLU A 488 19.02 14.41 8.79
CA GLU A 488 18.82 15.78 9.26
C GLU A 488 17.40 15.99 9.83
N ILE A 489 16.38 15.42 9.18
CA ILE A 489 14.99 15.50 9.68
C ILE A 489 14.89 14.92 11.09
N ALA A 490 15.48 13.75 11.33
CA ALA A 490 15.43 13.08 12.62
C ALA A 490 16.06 13.92 13.75
N THR A 491 17.11 14.72 13.46
CA THR A 491 17.72 15.59 14.48
C THR A 491 16.80 16.72 14.95
N LYS A 492 15.85 17.14 14.10
CA LYS A 492 14.96 18.29 14.35
C LYS A 492 13.53 17.88 14.66
N ASN A 493 13.12 16.66 14.30
CA ASN A 493 11.75 16.16 14.41
C ASN A 493 11.71 14.91 15.31
N PRO A 494 11.54 15.08 16.64
CA PRO A 494 11.43 13.97 17.59
C PRO A 494 10.35 12.94 17.23
N PHE A 495 9.21 13.39 16.69
CA PHE A 495 8.16 12.49 16.22
C PHE A 495 8.66 11.52 15.13
N PHE A 496 9.37 12.02 14.12
CA PHE A 496 9.99 11.22 13.06
C PHE A 496 11.16 10.37 13.58
N ALA A 497 11.96 10.91 14.49
CA ALA A 497 13.13 10.24 15.07
C ALA A 497 12.80 8.88 15.71
N GLN A 498 11.61 8.75 16.31
CA GLN A 498 11.12 7.49 16.89
C GLN A 498 11.10 6.32 15.90
N VAL A 499 10.98 6.58 14.60
CA VAL A 499 10.93 5.55 13.54
C VAL A 499 12.18 5.54 12.66
N TRP A 500 13.16 6.41 12.96
CA TRP A 500 14.43 6.46 12.26
C TRP A 500 15.56 5.84 13.09
N TYR A 501 15.76 6.34 14.31
CA TYR A 501 16.87 5.91 15.16
C TYR A 501 16.83 4.46 15.67
N PRO A 502 15.69 3.73 15.65
CA PRO A 502 15.75 2.28 15.87
C PRO A 502 16.57 1.52 14.81
N ASN A 503 16.64 2.04 13.58
CA ASN A 503 17.26 1.36 12.44
C ASN A 503 18.48 2.11 11.88
N HIS A 504 18.74 3.34 12.35
CA HIS A 504 19.79 4.24 11.86
C HIS A 504 20.59 4.84 13.02
N ASP A 505 21.91 4.88 12.89
CA ASP A 505 22.76 5.53 13.90
C ASP A 505 22.60 7.05 13.83
N SER A 506 22.58 7.72 14.98
CA SER A 506 22.45 9.19 15.06
C SER A 506 23.60 9.97 14.41
N SER A 507 24.72 9.31 14.11
CA SER A 507 25.88 9.87 13.39
C SER A 507 25.79 9.72 11.88
N GLU A 508 24.81 8.98 11.34
CA GLU A 508 24.55 8.92 9.89
C GLU A 508 24.20 10.32 9.35
N SER A 509 24.63 10.60 8.12
CA SER A 509 24.39 11.90 7.46
C SER A 509 24.37 11.73 5.93
N TYR A 510 23.47 10.90 5.45
CA TYR A 510 23.26 10.62 4.04
C TYR A 510 22.24 11.58 3.40
N TYR A 511 22.47 11.85 2.12
CA TYR A 511 21.59 12.64 1.28
C TYR A 511 21.32 11.90 -0.03
N TYR A 512 20.06 11.82 -0.42
CA TYR A 512 19.63 11.11 -1.63
C TYR A 512 18.91 12.08 -2.57
N PRO A 513 19.46 12.36 -3.77
CA PRO A 513 18.88 13.33 -4.70
C PRO A 513 17.55 12.83 -5.30
N GLU A 514 16.74 13.74 -5.84
CA GLU A 514 15.44 13.41 -6.48
C GLU A 514 15.57 12.38 -7.61
N ASP A 515 16.70 12.37 -8.32
CA ASP A 515 16.96 11.47 -9.43
C ASP A 515 17.79 10.24 -9.07
N CYS A 516 17.90 9.92 -7.78
CA CYS A 516 18.64 8.75 -7.30
C CYS A 516 18.14 7.43 -7.93
N TYR A 517 16.87 7.35 -8.33
CA TYR A 517 16.27 6.17 -8.98
C TYR A 517 16.89 5.81 -10.34
N LYS A 518 17.62 6.73 -10.99
CA LYS A 518 18.25 6.48 -12.29
C LYS A 518 19.40 5.48 -12.20
N ASP A 519 19.86 5.16 -11.01
CA ASP A 519 20.91 4.17 -10.77
C ASP A 519 20.54 2.76 -11.25
N VAL A 520 19.24 2.44 -11.32
CA VAL A 520 18.72 1.13 -11.75
C VAL A 520 17.91 1.18 -13.05
N VAL A 521 17.79 2.36 -13.68
CA VAL A 521 17.04 2.57 -14.92
C VAL A 521 18.03 2.81 -16.06
N SER A 522 18.16 1.83 -16.96
CA SER A 522 19.04 1.86 -18.13
C SER A 522 18.57 2.83 -19.22
#